data_AF-A0AAV4L710-F1
#
_entry.id   AF-A0AAV4L710-F1
#
_cell.length_a   1.000
_cell.length_b   1.000
_cell.length_c   1.000
_cell.angle_alpha   90.00
_cell.angle_beta   90.00
_cell.angle_gamma   90.00
#
_symmetry.space_group_name_H-M   'P 1'
#
loop_
_entity.id
_entity.type
_entity.pdbx_description
1 polymer ?
#
loop_
_entity_poly.entity_id
_entity_poly.type
_entity_poly.pdbx_seq_one_letter_code
_entity_poly.pdbx_strand_id
1 'polypeptide(L)' 'MLHPETPQNILEKAKTQLETAFESQKSLGWDVSKSWLIAHLFVEGLQNITLTTPATDITIADDACAALTSVTLTLGGRTW' A
#
# COMPACT_ATOMS: atom_id res chain seq x y z
N MET A 1 4.81 -30.77 -2.19
CA MET A 1 5.50 -29.65 -1.52
C MET A 1 4.58 -28.43 -1.64
N LEU A 2 3.78 -28.14 -0.62
CA LEU A 2 2.90 -26.98 -0.60
C LEU A 2 3.68 -25.85 0.06
N HIS A 3 4.06 -24.81 -0.69
CA HIS A 3 4.65 -23.59 -0.12
C HIS A 3 3.55 -22.87 0.68
N PRO A 4 3.57 -22.83 2.02
CA PRO A 4 2.47 -22.30 2.80
C PRO A 4 2.67 -20.81 3.01
N GLU A 5 2.89 -20.06 1.94
CA GLU A 5 2.69 -18.61 1.98
C GLU A 5 1.27 -18.40 1.46
N THR A 6 0.31 -18.66 2.35
CA THR A 6 -1.10 -18.38 2.05
C THR A 6 -1.18 -16.93 1.61
N PRO A 7 -1.86 -16.60 0.49
CA PRO A 7 -1.91 -15.24 -0.05
C PRO A 7 -2.44 -14.20 0.97
N GLN A 8 -3.20 -14.65 1.98
CA GLN A 8 -3.56 -13.85 3.15
C GLN A 8 -2.35 -13.31 3.92
N ASN A 9 -1.30 -14.12 4.15
CA ASN A 9 -0.10 -13.69 4.86
C ASN A 9 0.66 -12.60 4.08
N ILE A 10 0.68 -12.71 2.75
CA ILE A 10 1.31 -11.71 1.88
C ILE A 10 0.56 -10.38 1.95
N LEU A 11 -0.78 -10.40 1.91
CA LEU A 11 -1.59 -9.18 2.07
C LEU A 11 -1.39 -8.53 3.43
N GLU A 12 -1.37 -9.30 4.52
CA GLU A 12 -1.13 -8.77 5.87
C GLU A 12 0.28 -8.16 6.00
N LYS A 13 1.29 -8.79 5.39
CA LYS A 13 2.65 -8.25 5.32
C LYS A 13 2.70 -6.92 4.56
N ALA A 14 2.09 -6.87 3.37
CA ALA A 14 2.02 -5.65 2.56
C ALA A 14 1.31 -4.51 3.30
N LYS A 15 0.21 -4.82 3.99
CA LYS A 15 -0.52 -3.86 4.81
C LYS A 15 0.35 -3.33 5.96
N THR A 16 0.93 -4.23 6.75
CA THR A 16 1.79 -3.86 7.90
C THR A 16 2.99 -3.02 7.46
N GLN A 17 3.61 -3.38 6.33
CA GLN A 17 4.71 -2.63 5.75
C GLN A 17 4.29 -1.22 5.35
N LEU A 18 3.17 -1.08 4.64
CA LEU A 18 2.64 0.23 4.24
C LEU A 18 2.32 1.09 5.46
N GLU A 19 1.62 0.55 6.45
CA GLU A 19 1.25 1.26 7.67
C GLU A 19 2.49 1.74 8.44
N THR A 20 3.50 0.88 8.59
CA THR A 20 4.76 1.23 9.25
C THR A 20 5.53 2.32 8.49
N ALA A 21 5.64 2.18 7.17
CA ALA A 21 6.32 3.15 6.33
C ALA A 21 5.58 4.50 6.32
N PHE A 22 4.25 4.48 6.29
CA PHE A 22 3.43 5.67 6.32
C PHE A 22 3.62 6.43 7.63
N GLU A 23 3.57 5.74 8.77
CA GLU A 23 3.77 6.37 10.09
C GLU A 23 5.19 6.93 10.26
N SER A 24 6.20 6.31 9.63
CA SER A 24 7.57 6.81 9.65
C SER A 24 7.81 7.99 8.69
N GLN A 25 7.10 8.05 7.57
CA GLN A 25 7.31 9.05 6.51
C GLN A 25 6.37 10.24 6.61
N LYS A 26 5.19 10.07 7.24
CA LYS A 26 4.20 11.13 7.39
C LYS A 26 4.85 12.35 8.02
N SER A 27 4.68 13.47 7.34
CA SER A 27 5.19 14.76 7.79
C SER A 27 4.27 15.85 7.28
N LEU A 28 4.38 17.03 7.90
CA LEU A 28 3.57 18.18 7.53
C LEU A 28 3.92 18.61 6.09
N GLY A 29 2.91 18.83 5.25
CA GLY A 29 3.11 19.17 3.83
C GLY A 29 3.68 18.03 2.97
N TRP A 30 3.64 16.79 3.44
CA TRP A 30 4.11 15.65 2.65
C TRP A 30 3.04 15.13 1.69
N ASP A 31 3.36 15.21 0.40
CA ASP A 31 2.53 14.68 -0.66
C ASP A 31 2.58 13.14 -0.71
N VAL A 32 1.41 12.53 -0.84
CA VAL A 32 1.28 11.08 -0.98
C VAL A 32 1.17 10.73 -2.46
N SER A 33 2.27 10.24 -3.03
CA SER A 33 2.28 9.80 -4.44
C SER A 33 1.83 8.36 -4.60
N LYS A 34 1.20 8.06 -5.73
CA LYS A 34 0.77 6.70 -6.11
C LYS A 34 1.93 5.74 -6.24
N SER A 35 3.03 6.21 -6.83
CA SER A 35 4.25 5.42 -6.99
C SER A 35 4.82 5.02 -5.63
N TRP A 36 4.82 5.93 -4.66
CA TRP A 36 5.24 5.63 -3.29
C TRP A 36 4.35 4.56 -2.64
N LEU A 37 3.02 4.68 -2.77
CA LEU A 37 2.08 3.67 -2.25
C LEU A 37 2.33 2.29 -2.89
N ILE A 38 2.47 2.22 -4.22
CA ILE A 38 2.72 0.96 -4.93
C ILE A 38 4.04 0.35 -4.49
N ALA A 39 5.11 1.14 -4.39
CA ALA A 39 6.43 0.66 -3.96
C ALA A 39 6.39 0.06 -2.55
N HIS A 40 5.63 0.66 -1.62
CA HIS A 40 5.53 0.19 -0.25
C HIS A 40 4.53 -0.96 -0.07
N LEU A 41 3.60 -1.15 -1.01
CA LEU A 41 2.73 -2.32 -1.10
C LEU A 41 3.40 -3.52 -1.78
N PHE A 42 4.48 -3.31 -2.54
CA PHE A 42 5.18 -4.35 -3.28
C PHE A 42 6.08 -5.19 -2.37
N VAL A 43 5.54 -6.31 -1.90
CA VAL A 43 6.24 -7.31 -1.09
C VAL A 43 6.58 -8.55 -1.89
N GLU A 44 7.50 -9.35 -1.35
CA GLU A 44 7.86 -10.66 -1.92
C GLU A 44 6.61 -11.54 -2.10
N GLY A 45 6.49 -12.16 -3.27
CA GLY A 45 5.34 -12.99 -3.65
C GLY A 45 4.23 -12.26 -4.42
N LEU A 46 4.28 -10.93 -4.53
CA LEU A 46 3.40 -10.17 -5.43
C LEU A 46 4.00 -10.06 -6.83
N GLN A 47 3.16 -10.28 -7.85
CA GLN A 47 3.56 -10.11 -9.26
C GLN A 47 3.02 -8.82 -9.86
N ASN A 48 1.84 -8.38 -9.42
CA ASN A 48 1.17 -7.20 -9.93
C ASN A 48 0.36 -6.53 -8.83
N ILE A 49 0.34 -5.19 -8.84
CA ILE A 49 -0.44 -4.36 -7.92
C ILE A 49 -1.24 -3.37 -8.76
N THR A 50 -2.55 -3.36 -8.53
CA THR A 50 -3.43 -2.35 -9.11
C THR A 50 -3.93 -1.45 -7.98
N LEU A 51 -3.46 -0.21 -7.97
CA LEU A 51 -3.95 0.80 -7.05
C LEU A 51 -5.21 1.44 -7.64
N THR A 52 -6.37 1.17 -7.04
CA THR A 52 -7.66 1.75 -7.44
C THR A 52 -7.85 3.15 -6.86
N THR A 53 -7.53 3.31 -5.58
CA THR A 53 -7.60 4.56 -4.85
C THR A 53 -6.35 4.71 -4.00
N PRO A 54 -5.68 5.88 -4.02
CA PRO A 54 -5.98 7.06 -4.81
C PRO A 54 -5.61 6.92 -6.30
N ALA A 55 -6.48 7.42 -7.18
CA ALA A 55 -6.28 7.35 -8.65
C ALA A 55 -5.29 8.40 -9.17
N THR A 56 -4.98 9.42 -8.37
CA THR A 56 -3.95 10.45 -8.62
C THR A 56 -3.10 10.65 -7.38
N ASP A 57 -1.96 11.32 -7.52
CA ASP A 57 -1.17 11.75 -6.37
C ASP A 57 -2.01 12.70 -5.51
N ILE A 58 -1.85 12.61 -4.19
CA ILE A 58 -2.55 13.45 -3.23
C ILE A 58 -1.59 14.53 -2.77
N THR A 59 -1.86 15.77 -3.18
CA THR A 59 -1.12 16.93 -2.69
C THR A 59 -1.69 17.37 -1.34
N ILE A 60 -0.82 17.54 -0.35
CA ILE A 60 -1.18 17.96 1.00
C ILE A 60 -0.67 19.38 1.21
N ALA A 61 -1.52 20.25 1.78
CA ALA A 61 -1.11 21.62 2.10
C ALA A 61 0.01 21.64 3.16
N ASP A 62 0.81 22.71 3.16
CA ASP A 62 1.98 22.86 4.05
C ASP A 62 1.64 22.86 5.54
N ASP A 63 0.37 23.11 5.89
CA ASP A 63 -0.17 23.10 7.25
C ASP A 63 -1.01 21.84 7.56
N ALA A 64 -1.07 20.90 6.63
CA ALA A 64 -1.83 19.66 6.73
C ALA A 64 -0.90 18.43 6.75
N CYS A 65 -1.44 17.32 7.22
CA CYS A 65 -0.75 16.03 7.25
C CYS A 65 -1.70 14.93 6.77
N ALA A 66 -1.18 14.00 5.97
CA ALA A 66 -1.93 12.84 5.53
C ALA A 66 -2.16 11.87 6.69
N ALA A 67 -3.37 11.29 6.77
CA ALA A 67 -3.73 10.28 7.75
C ALA A 67 -4.23 9.01 7.04
N LEU A 68 -3.61 7.88 7.35
CA LEU A 68 -4.02 6.58 6.83
C LEU A 68 -5.17 6.03 7.68
N THR A 69 -6.40 6.08 7.17
CA THR A 69 -7.60 5.67 7.94
C THR A 69 -7.94 4.19 7.79
N SER A 70 -7.81 3.67 6.57
CA SER A 70 -8.08 2.26 6.29
C SER A 70 -7.30 1.81 5.07
N VAL A 71 -6.80 0.57 5.13
CA VAL A 71 -6.14 -0.09 4.00
C VAL A 71 -6.93 -1.35 3.68
N THR A 72 -7.52 -1.36 2.48
CA THR A 72 -8.27 -2.52 1.97
C THR A 72 -7.51 -3.12 0.82
N LEU A 73 -6.99 -4.34 1.01
CA LEU A 73 -6.30 -5.10 -0.03
C LEU A 73 -7.17 -6.29 -0.44
N THR A 74 -7.28 -6.50 -1.74
CA THR A 74 -8.02 -7.64 -2.31
C THR A 74 -7.09 -8.43 -3.21
N LEU A 75 -7.24 -9.76 -3.21
CA LEU A 75 -6.51 -10.60 -4.13
C LEU A 75 -7.08 -10.39 -5.54
N GLY A 76 -6.24 -9.85 -6.44
CA GLY A 76 -6.55 -9.81 -7.87
C GLY A 76 -6.74 -11.23 -8.38
N GLY A 77 -7.98 -11.59 -8.71
CA GLY A 77 -8.31 -12.93 -9.19
C GLY A 77 -7.53 -13.26 -10.46
N ARG A 78 -6.94 -14.45 -10.52
CA ARG A 78 -6.54 -15.09 -11.78
C ARG A 78 -7.83 -15.45 -12.53
N THR A 79 -8.34 -14.53 -13.35
CA THR A 79 -9.28 -14.89 -14.41
C THR A 79 -8.47 -15.55 -15.51
N TRP A 80 -8.59 -16.88 -15.60
CA TRP A 80 -8.12 -17.72 -16.70
C TRP A 80 -9.22 -17.83 -17.76
#